data_AF-S8DEQ6-F1
#
_entry.id   AF-S8DEQ6-F1
#
_cell.length_a   1.000
_cell.length_b   1.000
_cell.length_c   1.000
_cell.angle_alpha   90.00
_cell.angle_beta   90.00
_cell.angle_gamma   90.00
#
_symmetry.space_group_name_H-M   'P 1'
#
loop_
_entity.id
_entity.type
_entity.pdbx_description
1 polymer ?
#
loop_
_entity_poly.entity_id
_entity_poly.type
_entity_poly.pdbx_seq_one_letter_code
_entity_poly.pdbx_strand_id
1 'polypeptide(L)'
;NFAAIIPGDSVAGLVVSNGILNFLNIYNTMLIVRLVLTWFPNAPPVVVSPLSTLCDPYLNIFRGIIPPLGGSLDLSPILAFLVLNAFSSTAAALPAELP
;
A
#
# COMPACT_ATOMS: atom_id res chain seq x y z
N ASN A 1 4.35 38.45 2.38
CA ASN A 1 2.97 38.26 2.90
C ASN A 1 2.09 37.79 1.74
N PHE A 2 2.22 36.51 1.35
CA PHE A 2 1.52 35.92 0.19
C PHE A 2 0.43 34.90 0.62
N ALA A 3 0.17 34.78 1.92
CA ALA A 3 -0.76 33.81 2.50
C ALA A 3 -2.22 34.29 2.58
N ALA A 4 -2.53 35.52 2.14
CA ALA A 4 -3.82 36.17 2.41
C ALA A 4 -4.76 36.32 1.19
N ILE A 5 -4.48 35.68 0.04
CA ILE A 5 -5.21 35.94 -1.23
C ILE A 5 -6.01 34.74 -1.78
N ILE A 6 -5.98 33.56 -1.16
CA ILE A 6 -6.85 32.45 -1.60
C ILE A 6 -7.93 32.18 -0.55
N PRO A 7 -9.18 32.63 -0.76
CA PRO A 7 -10.30 32.16 0.05
C PRO A 7 -10.57 30.68 -0.31
N GLY A 8 -10.02 29.74 0.46
CA GLY A 8 -10.16 28.28 0.21
C GLY A 8 -9.00 27.39 0.69
N ASP A 9 -7.97 28.00 1.25
CA ASP A 9 -6.69 27.46 1.72
C ASP A 9 -6.76 26.35 2.79
N SER A 10 -7.84 26.26 3.59
CA SER A 10 -7.99 25.17 4.58
C SER A 10 -8.86 24.01 4.09
N VAL A 11 -10.00 24.29 3.47
CA VAL A 11 -10.95 23.26 3.04
C VAL A 11 -10.50 22.55 1.76
N ALA A 12 -9.96 23.26 0.78
CA ALA A 12 -9.42 22.61 -0.42
C ALA A 12 -8.19 21.77 -0.09
N GLY A 13 -7.29 22.30 0.76
CA GLY A 13 -6.13 21.55 1.26
C GLY A 13 -6.53 20.30 2.05
N LEU A 14 -7.53 20.41 2.92
CA LEU A 14 -8.06 19.28 3.69
C LEU A 14 -8.74 18.23 2.80
N VAL A 15 -9.55 18.65 1.83
CA VAL A 15 -10.23 17.73 0.90
C VAL A 15 -9.21 17.00 0.02
N VAL A 16 -8.20 17.70 -0.48
CA VAL A 16 -7.12 17.08 -1.28
C VAL A 16 -6.30 16.13 -0.42
N SER A 17 -5.89 16.53 0.79
CA SER A 17 -5.14 15.70 1.73
C SER A 17 -5.91 14.42 2.08
N ASN A 18 -7.18 14.56 2.50
CA ASN A 18 -8.03 13.42 2.81
C ASN A 18 -8.31 12.56 1.58
N GLY A 19 -8.48 13.16 0.40
CA GLY A 19 -8.67 12.44 -0.86
C GLY A 19 -7.47 11.55 -1.19
N ILE A 20 -6.25 12.07 -1.05
CA ILE A 20 -5.01 11.32 -1.26
C ILE A 20 -4.88 10.19 -0.23
N LEU A 21 -5.08 10.48 1.06
CA LEU A 21 -5.01 9.46 2.12
C LEU A 21 -6.02 8.34 1.89
N ASN A 22 -7.25 8.69 1.52
CA ASN A 22 -8.29 7.70 1.25
C ASN A 22 -7.94 6.87 0.00
N PHE A 23 -7.47 7.51 -1.07
CA PHE A 23 -7.00 6.79 -2.26
C PHE A 23 -5.89 5.79 -1.94
N LEU A 24 -4.88 6.20 -1.16
CA LEU A 24 -3.78 5.32 -0.76
C LEU A 24 -4.28 4.13 0.09
N ASN A 25 -5.22 4.36 1.01
CA ASN A 25 -5.82 3.29 1.82
C ASN A 25 -6.58 2.28 0.96
N ILE A 26 -7.38 2.76 -0.01
CA ILE A 26 -8.12 1.89 -0.93
C ILE A 26 -7.14 1.13 -1.84
N TYR A 27 -6.10 1.79 -2.35
CA TYR A 27 -5.08 1.16 -3.19
C TYR A 27 -4.29 0.08 -2.42
N ASN A 28 -3.92 0.36 -1.18
CA ASN A 28 -3.30 -0.62 -0.29
C ASN A 28 -4.21 -1.83 -0.06
N THR A 29 -5.51 -1.60 0.16
CA THR A 29 -6.50 -2.67 0.30
C THR A 29 -6.61 -3.49 -0.99
N MET A 30 -6.61 -2.85 -2.17
CA MET A 30 -6.62 -3.55 -3.46
C MET A 30 -5.38 -4.43 -3.65
N LEU A 31 -4.19 -3.96 -3.26
CA LEU A 31 -2.96 -4.76 -3.32
C LEU A 31 -3.03 -6.00 -2.41
N ILE A 32 -3.57 -5.84 -1.20
CA ILE A 32 -3.78 -6.97 -0.27
C ILE A 32 -4.78 -7.98 -0.87
N VAL A 33 -5.89 -7.51 -1.43
CA VAL A 33 -6.88 -8.39 -2.08
C VAL A 33 -6.27 -9.11 -3.28
N ARG A 34 -5.54 -8.39 -4.15
CA ARG A 34 -4.85 -8.97 -5.32
C ARG A 34 -3.94 -10.12 -4.91
N LEU A 35 -3.21 -9.93 -3.81
CA LEU A 35 -2.34 -10.94 -3.26
C LEU A 35 -3.12 -12.13 -2.71
N VAL A 36 -4.09 -11.91 -1.84
CA VAL A 36 -4.89 -13.01 -1.26
C VAL A 36 -5.52 -13.84 -2.40
N LEU A 37 -5.97 -13.20 -3.47
CA LEU A 37 -6.50 -13.89 -4.66
C LEU A 37 -5.45 -14.74 -5.40
N THR A 38 -4.15 -14.41 -5.37
CA THR A 38 -3.10 -15.27 -5.95
C THR A 38 -2.92 -16.59 -5.21
N TRP A 39 -3.39 -16.69 -3.95
CA TRP A 39 -3.34 -17.92 -3.18
C TRP A 39 -4.48 -18.88 -3.54
N PHE A 40 -5.51 -18.40 -4.25
CA PHE A 40 -6.61 -19.22 -4.72
C PHE A 40 -6.33 -19.71 -6.16
N PRO A 41 -6.22 -21.02 -6.40
CA PRO A 41 -5.89 -21.57 -7.72
C PRO A 41 -7.00 -21.39 -8.76
N ASN A 42 -8.22 -21.04 -8.36
CA ASN A 42 -9.39 -20.83 -9.23
C ASN A 42 -10.14 -19.53 -8.87
N ALA A 43 -9.40 -18.41 -8.73
CA ALA A 43 -10.03 -17.11 -8.51
C ALA A 43 -10.83 -16.65 -9.76
N PRO A 44 -12.04 -16.09 -9.61
CA PRO A 44 -12.86 -15.64 -10.74
C PRO A 44 -12.14 -14.56 -11.58
N PRO A 45 -12.02 -14.73 -12.92
CA PRO A 45 -11.35 -13.76 -13.79
C PRO A 45 -11.97 -12.36 -13.76
N VAL A 46 -13.29 -12.29 -13.51
CA VAL A 46 -14.05 -11.03 -13.40
C VAL A 46 -13.53 -10.14 -12.26
N VAL A 47 -12.97 -10.73 -11.21
CA VAL A 47 -12.38 -9.99 -10.08
C VAL A 47 -10.88 -9.81 -10.26
N VAL A 48 -10.19 -10.85 -10.77
CA VAL A 48 -8.73 -10.84 -10.90
C VAL A 48 -8.25 -9.90 -12.02
N SER A 49 -8.93 -9.86 -13.16
CA SER A 49 -8.52 -9.05 -14.32
C SER A 49 -8.42 -7.55 -14.03
N PRO A 50 -9.44 -6.90 -13.42
CA PRO A 50 -9.34 -5.48 -13.10
C PRO A 50 -8.28 -5.19 -12.03
N LEU A 51 -8.18 -6.04 -11.00
CA LEU A 51 -7.16 -5.90 -9.96
C LEU A 51 -5.74 -6.04 -10.54
N SER A 52 -5.53 -6.99 -11.45
CA SER A 52 -4.24 -7.19 -12.11
C SER A 52 -3.86 -5.97 -12.95
N THR A 53 -4.82 -5.39 -13.68
CA THR A 53 -4.58 -4.19 -14.48
C THR A 53 -4.12 -3.00 -13.64
N LEU A 54 -4.67 -2.84 -12.42
CA LEU A 54 -4.36 -1.72 -11.52
C LEU A 54 -3.14 -1.98 -10.62
N CYS A 55 -2.94 -3.21 -10.19
CA CYS A 55 -1.93 -3.59 -9.20
C CYS A 55 -0.64 -4.07 -9.86
N ASP A 56 -0.70 -4.76 -11.01
CA ASP A 56 0.47 -5.39 -11.61
C ASP A 56 1.55 -4.37 -12.04
N PRO A 57 1.27 -3.17 -12.57
CA PRO A 57 2.32 -2.18 -12.86
C PRO A 57 3.14 -1.81 -11.63
N TYR A 58 2.48 -1.66 -10.47
CA TYR A 58 3.14 -1.38 -9.20
C TYR A 58 3.89 -2.60 -8.68
N LEU A 59 3.25 -3.77 -8.67
CA LEU A 59 3.87 -5.02 -8.22
C LEU A 59 5.06 -5.42 -9.09
N ASN A 60 5.01 -5.18 -10.39
CA ASN A 60 6.08 -5.50 -11.34
C ASN A 60 7.38 -4.71 -11.06
N ILE A 61 7.30 -3.53 -10.44
CA ILE A 61 8.49 -2.77 -10.00
C ILE A 61 9.24 -3.53 -8.91
N PHE A 62 8.53 -4.28 -8.07
CA PHE A 62 9.09 -5.07 -6.98
C PHE A 62 9.25 -6.56 -7.34
N ARG A 63 8.72 -7.01 -8.48
CA ARG A 63 8.91 -8.38 -8.98
C ARG A 63 10.38 -8.63 -9.30
N GLY A 64 10.85 -9.80 -8.92
CA GLY A 64 12.24 -10.21 -9.13
C GLY A 64 13.19 -9.84 -7.99
N ILE A 65 12.76 -9.04 -7.01
CA ILE A 65 13.53 -8.83 -5.76
C ILE A 65 13.50 -10.08 -4.89
N ILE A 66 12.38 -10.81 -4.86
CA ILE A 66 12.23 -12.09 -4.14
C ILE A 66 11.93 -13.20 -5.16
N PRO A 67 12.64 -14.34 -5.13
CA PRO A 67 12.31 -15.50 -5.95
C PRO A 67 10.88 -15.99 -5.68
N PRO A 68 10.07 -16.31 -6.70
CA PRO A 68 8.73 -16.85 -6.50
C PRO A 68 8.81 -18.23 -5.83
N LEU A 69 8.36 -18.35 -4.58
CA LEU A 69 8.28 -19.65 -3.90
C LEU A 69 7.01 -20.38 -4.35
N GLY A 70 7.12 -21.15 -5.43
CA GLY A 70 6.03 -22.00 -5.91
C GLY A 70 5.20 -21.41 -7.06
N GLY A 71 5.86 -20.94 -8.12
CA GLY A 71 5.28 -20.70 -9.45
C GLY A 71 4.35 -19.50 -9.61
N SER A 72 3.51 -19.18 -8.62
CA SER A 72 2.52 -18.09 -8.64
C SER A 72 2.33 -17.36 -7.30
N LEU A 73 3.04 -17.78 -6.25
CA LEU A 73 2.97 -17.16 -4.92
C LEU A 73 3.92 -15.97 -4.84
N ASP A 74 3.38 -14.76 -5.02
CA ASP A 74 4.11 -13.52 -4.79
C ASP A 74 4.32 -13.30 -3.28
N LEU A 75 5.58 -13.26 -2.83
CA LEU A 75 5.95 -13.09 -1.42
C LEU A 75 6.31 -11.65 -1.02
N SER A 76 6.14 -10.70 -1.94
CA SER A 76 6.23 -9.25 -1.65
C SER A 76 5.52 -8.78 -0.35
N PRO A 77 4.39 -9.36 0.08
CA PRO A 77 3.72 -8.98 1.33
C PRO A 77 4.43 -9.44 2.59
N ILE A 78 5.21 -10.53 2.54
CA ILE A 78 6.02 -10.95 3.69
C ILE A 78 7.07 -9.89 3.97
N LEU A 79 7.69 -9.32 2.93
CA LEU A 79 8.58 -8.16 3.07
C LEU A 79 7.80 -6.94 3.60
N ALA A 80 6.59 -6.69 3.13
CA ALA A 80 5.77 -5.57 3.60
C ALA A 80 5.43 -5.68 5.10
N PHE A 81 5.00 -6.86 5.57
CA PHE A 81 4.74 -7.11 6.98
C PHE A 81 6.01 -7.12 7.83
N LEU A 82 7.14 -7.64 7.31
CA LEU A 82 8.43 -7.61 7.99
C LEU A 82 8.92 -6.17 8.21
N VAL A 83 8.85 -5.33 7.17
CA VAL A 83 9.24 -3.92 7.24
C VAL A 83 8.32 -3.17 8.21
N LEU A 84 7.00 -3.42 8.15
CA LEU A 84 6.05 -2.80 9.08
C LEU A 84 6.30 -3.22 10.53
N ASN A 85 6.65 -4.48 10.79
CA ASN A 85 6.96 -4.99 12.12
C ASN A 85 8.30 -4.44 12.64
N ALA A 86 9.32 -4.35 11.79
CA ALA A 86 10.61 -3.75 12.13
C ALA A 86 10.49 -2.24 12.43
N PHE A 87 9.69 -1.50 11.65
CA PHE A 87 9.39 -0.09 11.94
C PHE A 87 8.55 0.08 13.21
N SER A 88 7.59 -0.80 13.46
CA SER A 88 6.79 -0.75 14.70
C SER A 88 7.63 -1.05 15.93
N SER A 89 8.60 -1.97 15.82
CA SER A 89 9.50 -2.36 16.91
C SER A 89 10.52 -1.27 17.24
N THR A 90 11.00 -0.53 16.23
CA THR A 90 11.90 0.61 16.42
C THR A 90 11.17 1.85 16.92
N ALA A 91 9.95 2.12 16.42
CA ALA A 91 9.09 3.19 16.92
C ALA A 91 8.62 2.96 18.36
N ALA A 92 8.46 1.70 18.79
CA ALA A 92 8.18 1.34 20.17
C ALA A 92 9.41 1.43 21.10
N ALA A 93 10.63 1.39 20.53
CA ALA A 93 11.87 1.63 21.26
C ALA A 93 12.17 3.13 21.46
N LEU A 94 11.70 3.99 20.56
CA LEU A 94 11.86 5.46 20.63
C LEU A 94 11.28 6.13 21.90
N PRO A 95 10.13 5.70 22.46
CA PRO A 95 9.66 6.20 23.76
C PRO A 95 10.35 5.55 24.97
N ALA A 96 11.21 4.53 24.79
CA ALA A 96 11.96 3.89 25.88
C ALA A 96 13.31 4.56 26.17
N GLU A 97 13.73 5.51 25.34
CA GLU A 97 14.97 6.28 25.46
C GLU A 97 14.75 7.77 25.84
N LEU A 98 13.51 8.16 26.15
CA LEU A 98 13.22 9.45 26.77
C LEU A 98 13.29 9.32 28.31
N PRO A 99 14.25 9.99 28.98
CA PRO A 99 14.35 10.02 30.45
C PRO A 99 13.21 10.83 31.10
#